data_AF-A0A3N9UPR5-F1
#
_entry.id   AF-A0A3N9UPR5-F1
#
_cell.length_a   1.000
_cell.length_b   1.000
_cell.length_c   1.000
_cell.angle_alpha   90.00
_cell.angle_beta   90.00
_cell.angle_gamma   90.00
#
_symmetry.space_group_name_H-M   'P 1'
#
loop_
_entity.id
_entity.type
_entity.pdbx_description
1 polymer ?
#
loop_
_entity_poly.entity_id
_entity_poly.type
_entity_poly.pdbx_seq_one_letter_code
_entity_poly.pdbx_strand_id
1 'polypeptide(L)'
;MKDKKLLEDFRKMYPEKFALQEEVFTHIHAGDRIFIGTGCGEPQYLVQSLVDYVKNHPKAFFDAELIHVWTLGVAPYTDEKFQENFRLDSFFVGDSTRNSVNRGAADYTPIFLSRVPDLFRSKLLPVDVALIQTSLPDKHGYVSLGI
;
A
#
# COMPACT_ATOMS: atom_id res chain seq x y z
N MET A 1 25.26 2.94 -13.53
CA MET A 1 26.46 2.48 -12.77
C MET A 1 26.70 3.30 -11.50
N LYS A 2 26.49 4.63 -11.49
CA LYS A 2 26.52 5.47 -10.28
C LYS A 2 25.39 5.17 -9.30
N ASP A 3 24.16 4.97 -9.78
CA ASP A 3 22.98 4.81 -8.91
C ASP A 3 23.01 3.49 -8.12
N LYS A 4 23.56 2.43 -8.71
CA LYS A 4 23.78 1.15 -8.00
C LYS A 4 24.78 1.29 -6.86
N LYS A 5 25.82 2.12 -7.02
CA LYS A 5 26.79 2.38 -5.94
C LYS A 5 26.14 3.14 -4.78
N LEU A 6 25.36 4.18 -5.09
CA LEU A 6 24.63 4.95 -4.08
C LEU A 6 23.65 4.07 -3.29
N LEU A 7 22.93 3.17 -3.96
CA LEU A 7 22.03 2.22 -3.30
C LEU A 7 22.76 1.28 -2.34
N GLU A 8 23.90 0.72 -2.75
CA GLU A 8 24.71 -0.14 -1.89
C GLU A 8 25.29 0.62 -0.68
N ASP A 9 25.71 1.87 -0.87
CA ASP A 9 26.13 2.72 0.23
C ASP A 9 24.95 3.03 1.18
N PHE A 10 23.75 3.25 0.65
CA PHE A 10 22.53 3.41 1.44
C PHE A 10 22.18 2.17 2.25
N ARG A 11 22.30 0.98 1.66
CA ARG A 11 22.09 -0.31 2.33
C ARG A 11 23.08 -0.53 3.47
N LYS A 12 24.33 -0.08 3.32
CA LYS A 12 25.32 -0.13 4.41
C LYS A 12 25.04 0.85 5.53
N MET A 13 24.52 2.04 5.21
CA MET A 13 24.20 3.06 6.22
C MET A 13 22.94 2.74 7.02
N TYR A 14 21.95 2.11 6.38
CA TYR A 14 20.65 1.80 6.99
C TYR A 14 20.26 0.33 6.78
N PRO A 15 21.06 -0.64 7.26
CA PRO A 15 20.79 -2.06 7.03
C PRO A 15 19.40 -2.48 7.51
N GLU A 16 18.88 -1.87 8.58
CA GLU A 16 17.55 -2.10 9.14
C GLU A 16 16.40 -1.73 8.18
N LYS A 17 16.66 -0.87 7.19
CA LYS A 17 15.65 -0.45 6.20
C LYS A 17 15.61 -1.34 4.97
N PHE A 18 16.50 -2.32 4.86
CA PHE A 18 16.56 -3.28 3.77
C PHE A 18 16.19 -4.70 4.26
N ALA A 19 15.05 -4.79 4.93
CA ALA A 19 14.51 -6.03 5.47
C ALA A 19 13.93 -6.96 4.37
N LEU A 20 13.79 -8.24 4.72
CA LEU A 20 13.12 -9.21 3.87
C LEU A 20 11.60 -8.97 3.87
N GLN A 21 10.93 -9.27 2.77
CA GLN A 21 9.47 -9.09 2.63
C GLN A 21 8.69 -9.82 3.73
N GLU A 22 9.08 -11.06 4.02
CA GLU A 22 8.52 -11.89 5.09
C GLU A 22 8.62 -11.23 6.47
N GLU A 23 9.68 -10.46 6.72
CA GLU A 23 9.85 -9.73 7.98
C GLU A 23 9.02 -8.44 7.98
N VAL A 24 9.02 -7.70 6.87
CA VAL A 24 8.27 -6.44 6.75
C VAL A 24 6.77 -6.66 7.03
N PHE A 25 6.18 -7.72 6.49
CA PHE A 25 4.74 -7.94 6.63
C PHE A 25 4.30 -8.48 7.99
N THR A 26 5.23 -8.94 8.85
CA THR A 26 4.88 -9.33 10.24
C THR A 26 4.52 -8.14 11.13
N HIS A 27 4.83 -6.92 10.68
CA HIS A 27 4.49 -5.67 11.37
C HIS A 27 3.08 -5.19 11.03
N ILE A 28 2.36 -5.86 10.12
CA ILE A 28 0.95 -5.58 9.86
C ILE A 28 0.12 -6.34 10.89
N HIS A 29 -0.78 -5.63 11.55
CA HIS A 29 -1.65 -6.17 12.58
C HIS A 29 -3.12 -6.13 12.16
N ALA A 30 -3.95 -6.85 12.90
CA ALA A 30 -5.38 -6.87 12.65
C ALA A 30 -5.99 -5.47 12.87
N GLY A 31 -6.79 -5.01 11.91
CA GLY A 31 -7.39 -3.67 11.93
C GLY A 31 -6.47 -2.54 11.47
N ASP A 32 -5.23 -2.81 11.06
CA ASP A 32 -4.33 -1.78 10.56
C ASP A 32 -4.87 -1.13 9.28
N ARG A 33 -4.66 0.18 9.17
CA ARG A 33 -4.95 0.95 7.97
C ARG A 33 -3.73 1.05 7.08
N ILE A 34 -3.82 0.41 5.93
CA ILE A 34 -2.74 0.34 4.94
C ILE A 34 -3.07 1.28 3.78
N PHE A 35 -2.30 2.36 3.65
CA PHE A 35 -2.35 3.22 2.48
C PHE A 35 -1.50 2.64 1.35
N ILE A 36 -2.07 2.55 0.15
CA ILE A 36 -1.34 2.15 -1.06
C ILE A 36 -1.18 3.37 -1.96
N GLY A 37 0.06 3.59 -2.45
CA GLY A 37 0.37 4.62 -3.44
C GLY A 37 -0.60 4.61 -4.63
N THR A 38 -0.90 5.80 -5.16
CA THR A 38 -2.05 5.99 -6.05
C THR A 38 -1.64 6.10 -7.51
N GLY A 39 -2.49 5.62 -8.42
CA GLY A 39 -2.27 5.75 -9.86
C GLY A 39 -0.96 5.11 -10.31
N CYS A 40 -0.12 5.85 -11.03
CA CYS A 40 1.19 5.38 -11.47
C CYS A 40 2.21 5.21 -10.33
N GLY A 41 1.90 5.71 -9.13
CA GLY A 41 2.73 5.55 -7.93
C GLY A 41 2.42 4.28 -7.13
N GLU A 42 1.46 3.45 -7.58
CA GLU A 42 1.14 2.18 -6.93
C GLU A 42 2.34 1.22 -7.00
N PRO A 43 2.89 0.75 -5.86
CA PRO A 43 4.04 -0.14 -5.86
C PRO A 43 3.61 -1.58 -6.19
N GLN A 44 3.38 -1.88 -7.47
CA GLN A 44 2.80 -3.14 -7.95
C GLN A 44 3.51 -4.40 -7.42
N TYR A 45 4.84 -4.38 -7.40
CA TYR A 45 5.63 -5.51 -6.87
C TYR A 45 5.38 -5.72 -5.37
N LEU A 46 5.34 -4.64 -4.58
CA LEU A 46 5.12 -4.70 -3.14
C LEU A 46 3.69 -5.16 -2.82
N VAL A 47 2.70 -4.69 -3.57
CA VAL A 47 1.30 -5.13 -3.47
C VAL A 47 1.18 -6.62 -3.77
N GLN A 48 1.82 -7.10 -4.84
CA GLN A 48 1.82 -8.53 -5.17
C GLN A 48 2.50 -9.35 -4.08
N SER A 49 3.64 -8.89 -3.54
CA SER A 49 4.32 -9.57 -2.44
C SER A 49 3.48 -9.65 -1.17
N LEU A 50 2.71 -8.60 -0.84
CA LEU A 50 1.79 -8.62 0.29
C LEU A 50 0.69 -9.68 0.10
N VAL A 51 0.13 -9.75 -1.10
CA VAL A 51 -0.89 -10.75 -1.45
C VAL A 51 -0.33 -12.17 -1.39
N ASP A 52 0.89 -12.39 -1.89
CA ASP A 52 1.56 -13.69 -1.83
C ASP A 52 1.88 -14.10 -0.39
N TYR A 53 2.29 -13.13 0.44
CA TYR A 53 2.51 -13.34 1.87
C TYR A 53 1.23 -13.81 2.58
N VAL A 54 0.11 -13.11 2.39
CA VAL A 54 -1.19 -13.50 2.97
C VAL A 54 -1.66 -14.86 2.46
N LYS A 55 -1.43 -15.16 1.18
CA LYS A 55 -1.75 -16.48 0.62
C LYS A 55 -0.99 -17.61 1.32
N ASN A 56 0.27 -17.40 1.67
CA ASN A 56 1.09 -18.37 2.40
C ASN A 56 0.81 -18.36 3.92
N HIS A 57 0.34 -17.23 4.45
CA HIS A 57 0.04 -17.00 5.85
C HIS A 57 -1.38 -16.45 6.03
N PRO A 58 -2.43 -17.24 5.75
CA PRO A 58 -3.81 -16.74 5.75
C PRO A 58 -4.30 -16.24 7.11
N LYS A 59 -3.58 -16.55 8.19
CA LYS A 59 -3.86 -16.10 9.57
C LYS A 59 -2.90 -15.01 10.06
N ALA A 60 -2.10 -14.40 9.19
CA ALA A 60 -1.11 -13.39 9.59
C ALA A 60 -1.77 -12.18 10.26
N PHE A 61 -2.88 -11.70 9.68
CA PHE A 61 -3.71 -10.63 10.22
C PHE A 61 -5.11 -10.73 9.62
N PHE A 62 -6.06 -10.02 10.22
CA PHE A 62 -7.46 -10.00 9.81
C PHE A 62 -7.96 -8.57 9.74
N ASP A 63 -8.90 -8.31 8.83
CA ASP A 63 -9.61 -7.02 8.74
C ASP A 63 -8.69 -5.80 8.61
N ALA A 64 -7.56 -5.94 7.91
CA ALA A 64 -6.71 -4.79 7.57
C ALA A 64 -7.43 -3.94 6.52
N GLU A 65 -7.57 -2.64 6.79
CA GLU A 65 -8.27 -1.70 5.93
C GLU A 65 -7.30 -1.17 4.87
N LEU A 66 -7.55 -1.51 3.61
CA LEU A 66 -6.79 -0.97 2.48
C LEU A 66 -7.41 0.34 2.05
N ILE A 67 -6.69 1.44 2.24
CA ILE A 67 -7.11 2.78 1.83
C ILE A 67 -6.59 3.05 0.43
N HIS A 68 -7.52 3.38 -0.47
CA HIS A 68 -7.18 3.54 -1.86
C HIS A 68 -7.85 4.74 -2.53
N VAL A 69 -7.04 5.59 -3.17
CA VAL A 69 -7.53 6.80 -3.84
C VAL A 69 -7.87 6.56 -5.31
N TRP A 70 -7.00 5.87 -6.07
CA TRP A 70 -7.22 5.52 -7.48
C TRP A 70 -6.20 4.47 -7.95
N THR A 71 -6.63 3.41 -8.66
CA THR A 71 -5.76 2.32 -9.19
C THR A 71 -5.96 2.23 -10.68
N LEU A 72 -4.88 1.92 -11.37
CA LEU A 72 -4.84 1.69 -12.80
C LEU A 72 -4.81 0.18 -13.08
N GLY A 73 -5.90 -0.49 -12.70
CA GLY A 73 -6.28 -1.77 -13.28
C GLY A 73 -5.85 -3.04 -12.55
N VAL A 74 -5.24 -2.98 -11.36
CA VAL A 74 -4.96 -4.19 -10.57
C VAL A 74 -5.29 -3.97 -9.09
N ALA A 75 -6.18 -4.79 -8.55
CA ALA A 75 -6.53 -4.78 -7.13
C ALA A 75 -6.59 -6.23 -6.62
N PRO A 76 -5.45 -6.95 -6.57
CA PRO A 76 -5.42 -8.39 -6.36
C PRO A 76 -5.93 -8.81 -4.96
N TYR A 77 -5.90 -7.88 -4.01
CA TYR A 77 -6.43 -7.99 -2.66
C TYR A 77 -7.98 -7.99 -2.59
N THR A 78 -8.69 -7.69 -3.67
CA THR A 78 -10.17 -7.70 -3.70
C THR A 78 -10.77 -9.07 -4.05
N ASP A 79 -9.93 -10.06 -4.32
CA ASP A 79 -10.33 -11.45 -4.55
C ASP A 79 -11.00 -12.02 -3.28
N GLU A 80 -12.04 -12.83 -3.45
CA GLU A 80 -12.87 -13.35 -2.35
C GLU A 80 -12.04 -14.11 -1.31
N LYS A 81 -10.99 -14.79 -1.75
CA LYS A 81 -10.08 -15.54 -0.88
C LYS A 81 -9.31 -14.68 0.13
N PHE A 82 -9.30 -13.36 -0.03
CA PHE A 82 -8.62 -12.43 0.87
C PHE A 82 -9.56 -11.56 1.70
N GLN A 83 -10.88 -11.78 1.62
CA GLN A 83 -11.86 -10.94 2.32
C GLN A 83 -11.76 -10.99 3.85
N GLU A 84 -11.21 -12.06 4.42
CA GLU A 84 -10.97 -12.13 5.86
C GLU A 84 -9.74 -11.31 6.27
N ASN A 85 -8.79 -11.10 5.36
CA ASN A 85 -7.55 -10.39 5.62
C ASN A 85 -7.65 -8.90 5.30
N PHE A 86 -8.36 -8.54 4.23
CA PHE A 86 -8.46 -7.18 3.72
C PHE A 86 -9.90 -6.70 3.56
N ARG A 87 -10.13 -5.46 3.98
CA ARG A 87 -11.32 -4.68 3.64
C ARG A 87 -10.88 -3.45 2.86
N LEU A 88 -11.32 -3.31 1.62
CA LEU A 88 -10.99 -2.14 0.79
C LEU A 88 -11.93 -0.99 1.14
N ASP A 89 -11.39 0.17 1.54
CA ASP A 89 -12.09 1.46 1.49
C ASP A 89 -11.53 2.31 0.34
N SER A 90 -12.40 2.65 -0.61
CA SER A 90 -12.03 3.40 -1.80
C SER A 90 -12.60 4.82 -1.77
N PHE A 91 -11.79 5.81 -2.14
CA PHE A 91 -12.26 7.18 -2.41
C PHE A 91 -12.67 7.41 -3.86
N PHE A 92 -12.42 6.44 -4.75
CA PHE A 92 -12.77 6.52 -6.16
C PHE A 92 -13.20 5.16 -6.71
N VAL A 93 -14.46 5.07 -7.12
CA VAL A 93 -15.00 3.85 -7.73
C VAL A 93 -14.69 3.83 -9.24
N GLY A 94 -13.64 3.11 -9.60
CA GLY A 94 -13.25 2.82 -10.98
C GLY A 94 -13.64 1.41 -11.42
N ASP A 95 -13.28 1.02 -12.63
CA ASP A 95 -13.63 -0.29 -13.19
C ASP A 95 -13.12 -1.47 -12.35
N SER A 96 -11.94 -1.31 -11.73
CA SER A 96 -11.32 -2.32 -10.86
C SER A 96 -12.01 -2.51 -9.52
N THR A 97 -12.74 -1.51 -9.00
CA THR A 97 -13.34 -1.55 -7.66
C THR A 97 -14.87 -1.59 -7.69
N ARG A 98 -15.50 -1.17 -8.80
CA ARG A 98 -16.96 -1.05 -8.97
C ARG A 98 -17.73 -2.31 -8.62
N ASN A 99 -17.29 -3.48 -9.10
CA ASN A 99 -17.99 -4.74 -8.81
C ASN A 99 -17.93 -5.07 -7.31
N SER A 100 -16.74 -4.96 -6.71
CA SER A 100 -16.51 -5.20 -5.29
C SER A 100 -17.36 -4.30 -4.40
N VAL A 101 -17.51 -3.01 -4.75
CA VAL A 101 -18.41 -2.09 -4.04
C VAL A 101 -19.88 -2.51 -4.22
N ASN A 102 -20.33 -2.78 -5.45
CA ASN A 102 -21.72 -3.15 -5.73
C ASN A 102 -22.18 -4.43 -5.03
N ARG A 103 -21.26 -5.38 -4.81
CA ARG A 103 -21.54 -6.64 -4.09
C ARG A 103 -21.35 -6.54 -2.56
N GLY A 104 -20.97 -5.38 -2.03
CA GLY A 104 -20.72 -5.16 -0.60
C GLY A 104 -19.38 -5.70 -0.10
N ALA A 105 -18.48 -6.13 -0.98
CA ALA A 105 -17.15 -6.65 -0.65
C ALA A 105 -16.09 -5.55 -0.46
N ALA A 106 -16.41 -4.31 -0.81
CA ALA A 106 -15.58 -3.12 -0.57
C ALA A 106 -16.46 -1.95 -0.13
N ASP A 107 -15.88 -1.04 0.62
CA ASP A 107 -16.48 0.21 1.04
C ASP A 107 -16.12 1.34 0.07
N TYR A 108 -16.99 2.36 0.04
CA TYR A 108 -16.79 3.58 -0.72
C TYR A 108 -17.03 4.79 0.18
N THR A 109 -15.98 5.54 0.46
CA THR A 109 -16.05 6.80 1.18
C THR A 109 -16.09 7.98 0.20
N PRO A 110 -17.26 8.62 -0.01
CA PRO A 110 -17.37 9.72 -0.96
C PRO A 110 -16.68 10.98 -0.43
N ILE A 111 -15.67 11.46 -1.15
CA ILE A 111 -14.93 12.68 -0.81
C ILE A 111 -14.38 13.38 -2.06
N PHE A 112 -14.23 14.70 -2.01
CA PHE A 112 -13.44 15.42 -3.00
C PHE A 112 -11.97 15.01 -2.90
N LEU A 113 -11.35 14.60 -4.00
CA LEU A 113 -9.94 14.15 -3.98
C LEU A 113 -8.97 15.19 -3.40
N SER A 114 -9.24 16.49 -3.58
CA SER A 114 -8.46 17.58 -2.98
C SER A 114 -8.51 17.62 -1.45
N ARG A 115 -9.50 16.95 -0.82
CA ARG A 115 -9.68 16.87 0.63
C ARG A 115 -9.09 15.61 1.26
N VAL A 116 -8.73 14.61 0.46
CA VAL A 116 -8.10 13.37 0.97
C VAL A 116 -6.86 13.68 1.84
N PRO A 117 -5.94 14.59 1.46
CA PRO A 117 -4.80 14.90 2.31
C PRO A 117 -5.18 15.52 3.67
N ASP A 118 -6.31 16.22 3.76
CA ASP A 118 -6.79 16.79 5.03
C ASP A 118 -7.23 15.68 6.00
N LEU A 119 -7.80 14.56 5.51
CA LEU A 119 -8.18 13.41 6.34
C LEU A 119 -6.98 12.82 7.07
N PHE A 120 -5.86 12.65 6.35
CA PHE A 120 -4.63 12.12 6.91
C PHE A 120 -3.99 13.11 7.90
N ARG A 121 -3.89 14.39 7.52
CA ARG A 121 -3.29 15.43 8.40
C ARG A 121 -4.07 15.65 9.69
N SER A 122 -5.40 15.59 9.63
CA SER A 122 -6.28 15.71 10.80
C SER A 122 -6.40 14.43 11.62
N LYS A 123 -5.83 13.31 11.13
CA LYS A 123 -5.98 11.97 11.72
C LYS A 123 -7.44 11.52 11.85
N LEU A 124 -8.33 12.04 11.00
CA LEU A 124 -9.67 11.46 10.84
C LEU A 124 -9.57 10.06 10.24
N LEU A 125 -8.59 9.86 9.37
CA LEU A 125 -8.20 8.57 8.85
C LEU A 125 -6.69 8.36 9.10
N PRO A 126 -6.28 7.89 10.29
CA PRO A 126 -4.89 7.50 10.53
C PRO A 126 -4.43 6.41 9.55
N VAL A 127 -3.16 6.46 9.19
CA VAL A 127 -2.48 5.45 8.37
C VAL A 127 -1.45 4.79 9.27
N ASP A 128 -1.56 3.48 9.44
CA ASP A 128 -0.63 2.67 10.24
C ASP A 128 0.54 2.20 9.38
N VAL A 129 0.23 1.76 8.15
CA VAL A 129 1.23 1.28 7.18
C VAL A 129 1.05 2.00 5.85
N ALA A 130 2.16 2.42 5.22
CA ALA A 130 2.14 3.02 3.88
C ALA A 130 3.02 2.21 2.93
N LEU A 131 2.41 1.69 1.86
CA LEU A 131 3.10 1.04 0.75
C LEU A 131 3.28 2.06 -0.37
N ILE A 132 4.51 2.55 -0.54
CA ILE A 132 4.84 3.59 -1.52
C ILE A 132 6.01 3.18 -2.41
N GLN A 133 5.99 3.64 -3.66
CA GLN A 133 7.12 3.54 -4.56
C GLN A 133 7.91 4.85 -4.56
N THR A 134 9.23 4.74 -4.60
CA THR A 134 10.12 5.91 -4.71
C THR A 134 11.20 5.69 -5.77
N SER A 135 11.89 6.76 -6.15
CA SER A 135 13.17 6.67 -6.86
C SER A 135 14.25 6.02 -5.98
N LEU A 136 15.38 5.68 -6.60
CA LEU A 136 16.63 5.43 -5.87
C LEU A 136 17.05 6.71 -5.12
N PRO A 137 17.80 6.58 -4.01
CA PRO A 137 18.32 7.73 -3.27
C PRO A 137 19.32 8.53 -4.11
N ASP A 138 19.27 9.85 -4.00
CA ASP A 138 20.25 10.74 -4.60
C ASP A 138 21.53 10.86 -3.75
N LYS A 139 22.47 11.72 -4.17
CA LYS A 139 23.75 11.94 -3.47
C LYS A 139 23.59 12.56 -2.06
N HIS A 140 22.42 13.09 -1.74
CA HIS A 140 22.08 13.68 -0.45
C HIS A 140 21.21 12.73 0.40
N GLY A 141 20.84 11.57 -0.15
CA GLY A 141 20.00 10.58 0.51
C GLY A 141 18.50 10.88 0.43
N TYR A 142 18.08 11.80 -0.43
CA TYR A 142 16.66 12.01 -0.71
C TYR A 142 16.16 11.04 -1.75
N VAL A 143 14.92 10.61 -1.58
CA VAL A 143 14.15 9.87 -2.59
C VAL A 143 13.02 10.77 -3.10
N SER A 144 12.56 10.52 -4.31
CA SER A 144 11.41 11.20 -4.91
C SER A 144 10.22 10.25 -5.00
N LEU A 145 9.01 10.74 -4.74
CA LEU A 145 7.76 10.03 -5.05
C LEU A 145 7.50 9.96 -6.57
N GLY A 146 8.21 10.78 -7.35
CA GLY A 146 8.15 10.73 -8.80
C GLY A 146 6.91 11.40 -9.37
N ILE A 147 6.03 10.57 -9.96
CA ILE A 147 4.96 10.88 -10.92
C ILE A 147 3.73 11.48 -10.25
#